data_AF-A0A542KSV5-F1
#
_entry.id   AF-A0A542KSV5-F1
#
_cell.length_a   1.000
_cell.length_b   1.000
_cell.length_c   1.000
_cell.angle_alpha   90.00
_cell.angle_beta   90.00
_cell.angle_gamma   90.00
#
_symmetry.space_group_name_H-M   'P 1'
#
loop_
_entity.id
_entity.type
_entity.pdbx_description
1 polymer ?
#
loop_
_entity_poly.entity_id
_entity_poly.type
_entity_poly.pdbx_seq_one_letter_code
_entity_poly.pdbx_strand_id
1 'polypeptide(L)'
;MRAGLVATTVLVATAVVACGADEGPDLVVTGTPPAAPYGGPLHVPVKHVDEDGVRAARAGSGAAGRALECDGEMYSGGSSGPWSKGDGGATPQEGLEVYFDIEQPDVPQYGYRVERGEADRVLYSFDVGGRTKVAVVVAKDQKGRPGWGPETSASCDPAELPASFTDTRAYEIWTDRSGERVPVSKVTGGTGPAHCDWQKAHFLSLGEGRNGRTYARDPDGVLPDGMLGVPYDGDARMPADAHDTGYRYHERRLWLTDDPSRVYVRTPHGVEAWPRVKDGYGCK
;
A
#
# COMPACT_ATOMS: atom_id res chain seq x y z
N MET A 1 -11.85 13.91 81.75
CA MET A 1 -12.54 14.10 80.47
C MET A 1 -11.53 14.70 79.50
N ARG A 2 -11.01 13.90 78.56
CA ARG A 2 -9.96 14.29 77.61
C ARG A 2 -10.64 14.72 76.31
N ALA A 3 -10.45 15.98 75.89
CA ALA A 3 -10.90 16.48 74.60
C ALA A 3 -9.72 16.39 73.61
N GLY A 4 -9.89 15.59 72.55
CA GLY A 4 -8.92 15.44 71.47
C GLY A 4 -9.16 16.46 70.36
N LEU A 5 -8.10 17.17 69.96
CA LEU A 5 -8.06 17.95 68.72
C LEU A 5 -7.84 17.00 67.54
N VAL A 6 -8.73 17.05 66.54
CA VAL A 6 -8.55 16.41 65.24
C VAL A 6 -8.10 17.48 64.26
N ALA A 7 -6.85 17.38 63.79
CA ALA A 7 -6.33 18.19 62.70
C ALA A 7 -6.71 17.54 61.36
N THR A 8 -7.44 18.26 60.52
CA THR A 8 -7.84 17.81 59.19
C THR A 8 -6.83 18.30 58.18
N THR A 9 -5.98 17.41 57.67
CA THR A 9 -5.02 17.69 56.61
C THR A 9 -5.75 17.64 55.26
N VAL A 10 -5.91 18.80 54.60
CA VAL A 10 -6.44 18.87 53.23
C VAL A 10 -5.29 18.60 52.25
N LEU A 11 -5.31 17.43 51.62
CA LEU A 11 -4.46 17.10 50.48
C LEU A 11 -5.02 17.78 49.23
N VAL A 12 -4.35 18.83 48.77
CA VAL A 12 -4.61 19.45 47.46
C VAL A 12 -3.95 18.56 46.41
N ALA A 13 -4.75 17.77 45.69
CA ALA A 13 -4.30 17.02 44.53
C ALA A 13 -4.05 18.00 43.38
N THR A 14 -2.78 18.22 43.04
CA THR A 14 -2.38 18.91 41.81
C THR A 14 -2.67 18.00 40.62
N ALA A 15 -3.73 18.29 39.87
CA ALA A 15 -3.98 17.68 38.57
C ALA A 15 -2.91 18.17 37.59
N VAL A 16 -1.99 17.29 37.21
CA VAL A 16 -1.07 17.55 36.10
C VAL A 16 -1.88 17.39 34.83
N VAL A 17 -2.22 18.50 34.18
CA VAL A 17 -2.81 18.50 32.84
C VAL A 17 -1.67 18.14 31.89
N ALA A 18 -1.55 16.84 31.57
CA ALA A 18 -0.69 16.39 30.49
C ALA A 18 -1.29 16.94 29.18
N CYS A 19 -0.58 17.87 28.55
CA CYS A 19 -0.86 18.32 27.20
C CYS A 19 -0.76 17.09 26.29
N GLY A 20 -1.89 16.63 25.76
CA GLY A 20 -1.93 15.59 24.74
C GLY A 20 -1.18 16.09 23.51
N ALA A 21 0.02 15.56 23.30
CA ALA A 21 0.50 15.39 21.95
C ALA A 21 -0.43 14.35 21.32
N ASP A 22 -1.01 14.66 20.16
CA ASP A 22 -1.63 13.64 19.31
C ASP A 22 -0.52 12.68 18.88
N GLU A 23 -0.21 11.69 19.72
CA GLU A 23 0.65 10.57 19.38
C GLU A 23 -0.12 9.74 18.35
N GLY A 24 0.43 9.64 17.14
CA GLY A 24 -0.10 8.77 16.10
C GLY A 24 -0.16 7.31 16.58
N PRO A 25 -0.84 6.42 15.84
CA PRO A 25 -0.93 5.02 16.22
C PRO A 25 0.45 4.37 16.32
N ASP A 26 0.67 3.57 17.37
CA ASP A 26 1.94 2.89 17.63
C ASP A 26 2.38 2.01 16.45
N LEU A 27 3.70 1.96 16.22
CA LEU A 27 4.27 1.09 15.19
C LEU A 27 3.96 -0.39 15.46
N VAL A 28 4.21 -0.82 16.71
CA VAL A 28 3.97 -2.19 17.16
C VAL A 28 2.94 -2.18 18.27
N VAL A 29 1.85 -2.94 18.07
CA VAL A 29 0.75 -3.08 19.03
C VAL A 29 0.78 -4.44 19.71
N THR A 30 0.35 -4.47 20.97
CA THR A 30 0.12 -5.72 21.70
C THR A 30 -1.24 -6.29 21.32
N GLY A 31 -1.35 -7.60 21.08
CA GLY A 31 -2.64 -8.20 20.76
C GLY A 31 -2.59 -9.69 20.48
N THR A 32 -3.76 -10.26 20.18
CA THR A 32 -3.91 -11.66 19.78
C THR A 32 -3.29 -11.85 18.38
N PRO A 33 -2.46 -12.90 18.16
CA PRO A 33 -1.86 -13.22 16.85
C PRO A 33 -2.93 -13.55 15.80
N PRO A 34 -2.57 -13.66 14.50
CA PRO A 34 -3.52 -14.02 13.45
C PRO A 34 -4.15 -15.39 13.72
N ALA A 35 -5.28 -15.68 13.08
CA ALA A 35 -6.02 -16.92 13.32
C ALA A 35 -5.17 -18.17 13.00
N ALA A 36 -4.24 -18.05 12.06
CA ALA A 36 -3.28 -19.09 11.70
C ALA A 36 -1.85 -18.50 11.58
N PRO A 37 -1.12 -18.34 12.70
CA PRO A 37 0.24 -17.79 12.66
C PRO A 37 1.19 -18.64 11.82
N TYR A 38 2.16 -18.00 11.18
CA TYR A 38 3.16 -18.66 10.35
C TYR A 38 4.02 -19.64 11.16
N GLY A 39 3.86 -20.92 10.85
CA GLY A 39 4.56 -22.02 11.52
C GLY A 39 5.95 -22.34 10.95
N GLY A 40 6.33 -21.79 9.79
CA GLY A 40 7.58 -22.12 9.11
C GLY A 40 8.83 -21.44 9.69
N PRO A 41 10.02 -21.73 9.14
CA PRO A 41 11.27 -21.09 9.55
C PRO A 41 11.28 -19.60 9.19
N LEU A 42 11.89 -18.77 10.03
CA LEU A 42 12.10 -17.35 9.75
C LEU A 42 13.26 -17.09 8.79
N HIS A 43 14.18 -18.06 8.62
CA HIS A 43 15.15 -18.03 7.54
C HIS A 43 14.70 -18.88 6.36
N VAL A 44 14.45 -18.23 5.24
CA VAL A 44 14.21 -18.89 3.95
C VAL A 44 15.16 -18.25 2.94
N PRO A 45 16.06 -19.03 2.31
CA PRO A 45 16.94 -18.51 1.28
C PRO A 45 16.15 -17.86 0.15
N VAL A 46 16.52 -16.63 -0.19
CA VAL A 46 15.93 -15.86 -1.29
C VAL A 46 16.74 -16.04 -2.57
N LYS A 47 16.08 -15.85 -3.71
CA LYS A 47 16.74 -15.82 -5.02
C LYS A 47 16.45 -14.48 -5.66
N HIS A 48 17.51 -13.76 -6.01
CA HIS A 48 17.39 -12.62 -6.91
C HIS A 48 17.18 -13.15 -8.33
N VAL A 49 16.14 -12.67 -8.97
CA VAL A 49 15.85 -12.93 -10.37
C VAL A 49 15.87 -11.59 -11.09
N ASP A 50 16.43 -11.56 -12.30
CA ASP A 50 16.56 -10.33 -13.10
C ASP A 50 15.24 -9.97 -13.82
N GLU A 51 14.10 -10.34 -13.24
CA GLU A 51 12.76 -10.07 -13.75
C GLU A 51 11.92 -9.41 -12.66
N ASP A 52 10.96 -8.58 -13.08
CA ASP A 52 9.97 -7.99 -12.17
C ASP A 52 8.68 -8.84 -12.12
N GLY A 53 7.85 -8.57 -11.11
CA GLY A 53 6.50 -9.15 -10.98
C GLY A 53 6.37 -10.24 -9.92
N VAL A 54 5.21 -10.89 -9.89
CA VAL A 54 4.79 -11.78 -8.79
C VAL A 54 5.78 -12.92 -8.55
N ARG A 55 6.36 -13.49 -9.62
CA ARG A 55 7.35 -14.58 -9.49
C ARG A 55 8.62 -14.09 -8.80
N ALA A 56 9.09 -12.91 -9.15
CA ALA A 56 10.26 -12.29 -8.53
C ALA A 56 9.98 -11.95 -7.06
N ALA A 57 8.83 -11.34 -6.79
CA ALA A 57 8.38 -11.02 -5.44
C ALA A 57 8.34 -12.29 -4.55
N ARG A 58 7.76 -13.40 -5.06
CA ARG A 58 7.75 -14.69 -4.35
C ARG A 58 9.15 -15.28 -4.12
N ALA A 59 10.06 -15.14 -5.08
CA ALA A 59 11.42 -15.65 -4.96
C ALA A 59 12.30 -14.82 -4.01
N GLY A 60 12.04 -13.51 -3.92
CA GLY A 60 12.79 -12.55 -3.13
C GLY A 60 12.29 -12.35 -1.69
N SER A 61 11.05 -12.74 -1.37
CA SER A 61 10.38 -12.41 -0.10
C SER A 61 10.56 -13.42 1.04
N GLY A 62 11.27 -14.53 0.81
CA GLY A 62 11.68 -15.47 1.85
C GLY A 62 10.54 -15.93 2.78
N ALA A 63 10.70 -15.73 4.08
CA ALA A 63 9.70 -16.11 5.08
C ALA A 63 8.54 -15.11 5.14
N ALA A 64 8.80 -13.81 4.93
CA ALA A 64 7.75 -12.79 4.88
C ALA A 64 6.70 -13.12 3.81
N GLY A 65 7.14 -13.49 2.61
CA GLY A 65 6.23 -13.87 1.52
C GLY A 65 5.40 -15.12 1.79
N ARG A 66 5.91 -16.05 2.61
CA ARG A 66 5.20 -17.27 3.02
C ARG A 66 4.22 -17.05 4.15
N ALA A 67 4.38 -15.96 4.91
CA ALA A 67 3.49 -15.57 5.99
C ALA A 67 2.25 -14.82 5.48
N LEU A 68 2.25 -14.34 4.23
CA LEU A 68 1.11 -13.62 3.68
C LEU A 68 -0.12 -14.52 3.50
N GLU A 69 -1.28 -13.94 3.80
CA GLU A 69 -2.60 -14.55 3.64
C GLU A 69 -3.45 -13.68 2.70
N CYS A 70 -2.92 -13.37 1.52
CA CYS A 70 -3.61 -12.55 0.51
C CYS A 70 -4.89 -13.23 -0.02
N ASP A 71 -5.83 -12.41 -0.47
CA ASP A 71 -6.98 -12.87 -1.25
C ASP A 71 -6.58 -13.07 -2.72
N GLY A 72 -5.70 -12.20 -3.22
CA GLY A 72 -5.08 -12.30 -4.53
C GLY A 72 -3.64 -12.82 -4.51
N GLU A 73 -2.89 -12.44 -5.55
CA GLU A 73 -1.45 -12.68 -5.58
C GLU A 73 -0.70 -11.67 -4.69
N MET A 74 0.54 -12.02 -4.34
CA MET A 74 1.45 -11.08 -3.68
C MET A 74 1.71 -9.89 -4.59
N TYR A 75 1.54 -8.69 -4.04
CA TYR A 75 1.72 -7.44 -4.78
C TYR A 75 3.19 -7.02 -4.79
N SER A 76 3.83 -7.05 -3.63
CA SER A 76 5.24 -6.68 -3.48
C SER A 76 5.96 -7.65 -2.55
N GLY A 77 7.27 -7.78 -2.73
CA GLY A 77 8.10 -8.54 -1.81
C GLY A 77 9.54 -8.64 -2.27
N GLY A 78 10.45 -8.77 -1.31
CA GLY A 78 11.87 -8.74 -1.58
C GLY A 78 12.73 -8.90 -0.32
N SER A 79 14.03 -8.77 -0.52
CA SER A 79 15.03 -8.78 0.55
C SER A 79 15.82 -7.48 0.54
N SER A 80 16.22 -7.01 1.70
CA SER A 80 16.91 -5.72 1.84
C SER A 80 18.38 -5.77 1.44
N GLY A 81 18.85 -4.66 0.87
CA GLY A 81 20.25 -4.41 0.54
C GLY A 81 21.15 -4.19 1.76
N PRO A 82 22.47 -4.05 1.56
CA PRO A 82 23.40 -3.75 2.65
C PRO A 82 23.24 -2.32 3.20
N TRP A 83 23.60 -2.10 4.46
CA TRP A 83 23.61 -0.79 5.12
C TRP A 83 24.83 -0.61 6.05
N SER A 84 25.08 0.63 6.49
CA SER A 84 26.28 1.00 7.24
C SER A 84 26.17 0.71 8.74
N LYS A 85 27.32 0.71 9.43
CA LYS A 85 27.43 0.53 10.89
C LYS A 85 26.93 1.79 11.61
N GLY A 86 25.61 1.91 11.70
CA GLY A 86 24.90 3.06 12.27
C GLY A 86 23.44 3.13 11.81
N ASP A 87 23.13 2.48 10.68
CA ASP A 87 21.80 2.50 10.08
C ASP A 87 20.90 1.36 10.63
N GLY A 88 21.47 0.43 11.40
CA GLY A 88 20.71 -0.66 12.02
C GLY A 88 20.25 -0.31 13.44
N GLY A 89 19.09 -0.84 13.82
CA GLY A 89 18.52 -0.70 15.16
C GLY A 89 19.23 -1.52 16.23
N ALA A 90 19.12 -1.09 17.49
CA ALA A 90 19.55 -1.84 18.66
C ALA A 90 18.53 -2.92 19.09
N THR A 91 17.26 -2.75 18.72
CA THR A 91 16.15 -3.67 19.02
C THR A 91 15.47 -4.17 17.76
N PRO A 92 14.72 -5.30 17.80
CA PRO A 92 13.92 -5.74 16.67
C PRO A 92 12.90 -4.71 16.19
N GLN A 93 12.36 -3.88 17.09
CA GLN A 93 11.39 -2.84 16.72
C GLN A 93 12.10 -1.70 15.98
N GLU A 94 13.25 -1.25 16.48
CA GLU A 94 14.08 -0.29 15.73
C GLU A 94 14.51 -0.87 14.37
N GLY A 95 14.73 -2.18 14.27
CA GLY A 95 14.97 -2.83 12.98
C GLY A 95 13.76 -2.78 12.01
N LEU A 96 12.53 -2.71 12.54
CA LEU A 96 11.32 -2.49 11.75
C LEU A 96 11.18 -1.01 11.38
N GLU A 97 11.62 -0.08 12.21
CA GLU A 97 11.69 1.36 11.85
C GLU A 97 12.66 1.57 10.68
N VAL A 98 13.85 0.93 10.74
CA VAL A 98 14.84 0.93 9.66
C VAL A 98 14.28 0.43 8.32
N TYR A 99 13.33 -0.51 8.35
CA TYR A 99 12.63 -0.95 7.14
C TYR A 99 11.87 0.18 6.47
N PHE A 100 11.13 0.99 7.23
CA PHE A 100 10.39 2.11 6.66
C PHE A 100 11.31 3.25 6.20
N ASP A 101 12.41 3.47 6.91
CA ASP A 101 13.37 4.52 6.57
C ASP A 101 14.14 4.20 5.28
N ILE A 102 14.61 2.96 5.12
CA ILE A 102 15.44 2.55 3.99
C ILE A 102 14.60 2.15 2.78
N GLU A 103 13.59 1.31 2.96
CA GLU A 103 12.84 0.72 1.84
C GLU A 103 11.65 1.58 1.40
N GLN A 104 11.20 2.52 2.24
CA GLN A 104 10.06 3.42 1.99
C GLN A 104 8.85 2.72 1.34
N PRO A 105 8.38 1.60 1.91
CA PRO A 105 7.32 0.81 1.32
C PRO A 105 5.97 1.54 1.38
N ASP A 106 5.11 1.30 0.38
CA ASP A 106 3.74 1.80 0.39
C ASP A 106 2.81 0.88 1.18
N VAL A 107 3.06 0.79 2.48
CA VAL A 107 2.27 0.02 3.46
C VAL A 107 2.08 0.86 4.74
N PRO A 108 1.10 0.52 5.60
CA PRO A 108 0.91 1.21 6.88
C PRO A 108 2.23 1.24 7.68
N GLN A 109 2.50 2.35 8.37
CA GLN A 109 3.66 2.47 9.27
C GLN A 109 3.20 2.45 10.74
N TYR A 110 2.20 1.62 11.03
CA TYR A 110 1.56 1.49 12.33
C TYR A 110 0.92 0.12 12.45
N GLY A 111 0.57 -0.31 13.66
CA GLY A 111 -0.32 -1.47 13.89
C GLY A 111 0.29 -2.84 13.61
N TYR A 112 1.61 -2.96 13.50
CA TYR A 112 2.28 -4.25 13.36
C TYR A 112 2.26 -5.01 14.68
N ARG A 113 2.43 -6.32 14.62
CA ARG A 113 2.59 -7.16 15.80
C ARG A 113 3.72 -8.14 15.62
N VAL A 114 4.34 -8.54 16.72
CA VAL A 114 5.24 -9.68 16.74
C VAL A 114 4.42 -10.94 16.54
N GLU A 115 4.46 -11.52 15.35
CA GLU A 115 3.81 -12.80 15.06
C GLU A 115 4.65 -13.96 15.58
N ARG A 116 5.98 -13.84 15.42
CA ARG A 116 6.94 -14.87 15.82
C ARG A 116 8.31 -14.27 16.09
N GLY A 117 8.96 -14.75 17.14
CA GLY A 117 10.34 -14.41 17.49
C GLY A 117 11.23 -15.65 17.56
N GLU A 118 12.45 -15.51 17.06
CA GLU A 118 13.58 -16.40 17.25
C GLU A 118 14.75 -15.58 17.85
N ALA A 119 15.89 -16.22 18.13
CA ALA A 119 16.99 -15.56 18.86
C ALA A 119 17.58 -14.35 18.09
N ASP A 120 17.62 -14.43 16.76
CA ASP A 120 18.23 -13.46 15.86
C ASP A 120 17.26 -12.89 14.82
N ARG A 121 15.97 -13.28 14.86
CA ARG A 121 14.94 -12.87 13.89
C ARG A 121 13.59 -12.63 14.55
N VAL A 122 12.85 -11.67 14.02
CA VAL A 122 11.45 -11.42 14.40
C VAL A 122 10.63 -11.22 13.15
N LEU A 123 9.49 -11.93 13.05
CA LEU A 123 8.46 -11.69 12.05
C LEU A 123 7.42 -10.73 12.65
N TYR A 124 7.28 -9.59 11.99
CA TYR A 124 6.19 -8.66 12.18
C TYR A 124 5.11 -8.88 11.13
N SER A 125 3.85 -8.87 11.55
CA SER A 125 2.70 -8.84 10.65
C SER A 125 1.84 -7.61 10.87
N PHE A 126 1.29 -7.11 9.75
CA PHE A 126 0.18 -6.18 9.74
C PHE A 126 -1.04 -6.90 9.19
N ASP A 127 -2.15 -6.81 9.92
CA ASP A 127 -3.28 -7.69 9.70
C ASP A 127 -4.56 -6.95 9.44
N VAL A 128 -5.33 -7.48 8.48
CA VAL A 128 -6.64 -6.96 8.11
C VAL A 128 -7.63 -8.11 8.19
N GLY A 129 -8.67 -7.96 9.01
CA GLY A 129 -9.64 -9.03 9.22
C GLY A 129 -9.04 -10.31 9.82
N GLY A 130 -7.96 -10.20 10.60
CA GLY A 130 -7.29 -11.34 11.24
C GLY A 130 -6.36 -12.15 10.33
N ARG A 131 -6.07 -11.65 9.13
CA ARG A 131 -5.18 -12.26 8.14
C ARG A 131 -3.97 -11.37 7.87
N THR A 132 -2.80 -11.96 7.74
CA THR A 132 -1.54 -11.25 7.50
C THR A 132 -1.52 -10.66 6.09
N LYS A 133 -1.58 -9.32 5.97
CA LYS A 133 -1.55 -8.60 4.69
C LYS A 133 -0.21 -7.95 4.39
N VAL A 134 0.59 -7.66 5.41
CA VAL A 134 2.00 -7.26 5.27
C VAL A 134 2.83 -8.07 6.25
N ALA A 135 3.98 -8.54 5.81
CA ALA A 135 4.92 -9.30 6.62
C ALA A 135 6.32 -8.72 6.47
N VAL A 136 7.03 -8.55 7.59
CA VAL A 136 8.41 -8.07 7.62
C VAL A 136 9.19 -8.95 8.58
N VAL A 137 10.22 -9.64 8.08
CA VAL A 137 11.19 -10.31 8.93
C VAL A 137 12.38 -9.38 9.12
N VAL A 138 12.61 -8.99 10.36
CA VAL A 138 13.85 -8.33 10.77
C VAL A 138 14.83 -9.36 11.29
N ALA A 139 16.12 -9.15 11.04
CA ALA A 139 17.18 -10.01 11.53
C ALA A 139 18.33 -9.19 12.12
N LYS A 140 19.02 -9.78 13.08
CA LYS A 140 20.17 -9.19 13.75
C LYS A 140 21.47 -9.52 13.02
N ASP A 141 22.36 -8.53 12.92
CA ASP A 141 23.77 -8.64 12.54
C ASP A 141 24.01 -9.50 11.29
N GLN A 142 23.29 -9.16 10.21
CA GLN A 142 23.44 -9.81 8.93
C GLN A 142 24.73 -9.34 8.23
N LYS A 143 25.28 -10.16 7.32
CA LYS A 143 26.49 -9.80 6.57
C LYS A 143 26.26 -8.52 5.77
N GLY A 144 27.05 -7.47 6.04
CA GLY A 144 26.91 -6.15 5.41
C GLY A 144 25.70 -5.36 5.89
N ARG A 145 25.11 -5.76 7.03
CA ARG A 145 23.85 -5.27 7.60
C ARG A 145 23.91 -5.37 9.14
N PRO A 146 24.84 -4.64 9.79
CA PRO A 146 25.04 -4.70 11.25
C PRO A 146 23.84 -4.11 12.01
N GLY A 147 23.55 -4.63 13.21
CA GLY A 147 22.37 -4.27 13.99
C GLY A 147 21.11 -5.02 13.55
N TRP A 148 19.96 -4.66 14.11
CA TRP A 148 18.66 -5.13 13.65
C TRP A 148 18.19 -4.33 12.43
N GLY A 149 17.65 -5.02 11.43
CA GLY A 149 17.05 -4.37 10.27
C GLY A 149 16.28 -5.37 9.41
N PRO A 150 15.67 -4.92 8.31
CA PRO A 150 14.89 -5.79 7.44
C PRO A 150 15.78 -6.86 6.80
N GLU A 151 15.31 -8.10 6.81
CA GLU A 151 15.88 -9.19 6.02
C GLU A 151 15.03 -9.46 4.78
N THR A 152 13.72 -9.67 4.99
CA THR A 152 12.73 -9.88 3.92
C THR A 152 11.42 -9.20 4.26
N SER A 153 10.70 -8.73 3.25
CA SER A 153 9.37 -8.15 3.38
C SER A 153 8.46 -8.59 2.24
N ALA A 154 7.15 -8.52 2.47
CA ALA A 154 6.13 -8.77 1.45
C ALA A 154 4.81 -8.08 1.80
N SER A 155 4.01 -7.74 0.79
CA SER A 155 2.66 -7.21 0.96
C SER A 155 1.67 -7.82 -0.03
N CYS A 156 0.42 -7.93 0.41
CA CYS A 156 -0.74 -8.16 -0.45
C CYS A 156 -1.09 -6.88 -1.23
N ASP A 157 -2.07 -6.99 -2.14
CA ASP A 157 -2.55 -5.87 -2.94
C ASP A 157 -3.05 -4.71 -2.05
N PRO A 158 -2.77 -3.44 -2.40
CA PRO A 158 -3.31 -2.29 -1.70
C PRO A 158 -4.84 -2.34 -1.48
N ALA A 159 -5.61 -2.97 -2.36
CA ALA A 159 -7.04 -3.19 -2.19
C ALA A 159 -7.40 -4.00 -0.94
N GLU A 160 -6.47 -4.82 -0.43
CA GLU A 160 -6.62 -5.63 0.78
C GLU A 160 -6.19 -4.90 2.07
N LEU A 161 -5.59 -3.71 1.97
CA LEU A 161 -5.20 -2.88 3.11
C LEU A 161 -6.36 -2.01 3.60
N PRO A 162 -6.33 -1.43 4.82
CA PRO A 162 -7.43 -0.60 5.30
C PRO A 162 -7.69 0.63 4.42
N ALA A 163 -8.97 0.93 4.15
CA ALA A 163 -9.36 2.12 3.38
C ALA A 163 -8.79 3.42 3.98
N SER A 164 -8.74 3.51 5.31
CA SER A 164 -8.15 4.64 6.03
C SER A 164 -6.68 4.91 5.67
N PHE A 165 -5.94 3.88 5.24
CA PHE A 165 -4.58 4.02 4.75
C PHE A 165 -4.56 4.39 3.27
N THR A 166 -5.29 3.64 2.44
CA THR A 166 -5.22 3.77 0.98
C THR A 166 -5.90 5.01 0.42
N ASP A 167 -6.94 5.52 1.08
CA ASP A 167 -7.71 6.68 0.61
C ASP A 167 -6.89 7.99 0.67
N THR A 168 -5.75 7.95 1.37
CA THR A 168 -4.76 9.06 1.42
C THR A 168 -3.65 8.95 0.37
N ARG A 169 -3.66 7.88 -0.44
CA ARG A 169 -2.61 7.60 -1.42
C ARG A 169 -2.95 8.21 -2.78
N ALA A 170 -1.95 8.29 -3.64
CA ALA A 170 -2.10 8.87 -4.98
C ALA A 170 -2.90 7.99 -5.95
N TYR A 171 -3.04 6.70 -5.64
CA TYR A 171 -3.83 5.76 -6.43
C TYR A 171 -5.27 5.64 -5.93
N GLU A 172 -6.17 5.39 -6.88
CA GLU A 172 -7.59 5.19 -6.66
C GLU A 172 -7.90 3.69 -6.76
N ILE A 173 -8.44 3.11 -5.69
CA ILE A 173 -8.90 1.71 -5.67
C ILE A 173 -10.37 1.67 -6.07
N TRP A 174 -10.62 1.06 -7.23
CA TRP A 174 -11.96 0.87 -7.76
C TRP A 174 -12.67 -0.27 -7.02
N THR A 175 -13.99 -0.27 -7.04
CA THR A 175 -14.82 -1.37 -6.57
C THR A 175 -15.54 -2.06 -7.72
N ASP A 176 -16.01 -3.28 -7.52
CA ASP A 176 -16.86 -3.98 -8.46
C ASP A 176 -18.36 -3.66 -8.24
N ARG A 177 -19.26 -4.51 -8.75
CA ARG A 177 -20.71 -4.35 -8.64
C ARG A 177 -21.25 -4.66 -7.24
N SER A 178 -20.58 -5.50 -6.44
CA SER A 178 -20.96 -5.77 -5.05
C SER A 178 -20.39 -4.73 -4.09
N GLY A 179 -19.51 -3.85 -4.57
CA GLY A 179 -18.81 -2.85 -3.77
C GLY A 179 -17.52 -3.39 -3.15
N GLU A 180 -17.06 -4.57 -3.59
CA GLU A 180 -15.78 -5.12 -3.18
C GLU A 180 -14.64 -4.42 -3.90
N ARG A 181 -13.56 -4.16 -3.17
CA ARG A 181 -12.38 -3.46 -3.69
C ARG A 181 -11.65 -4.34 -4.67
N VAL A 182 -11.33 -3.78 -5.82
CA VAL A 182 -10.68 -4.49 -6.92
C VAL A 182 -9.17 -4.29 -6.80
N PRO A 183 -8.36 -5.36 -6.97
CA PRO A 183 -6.90 -5.27 -6.98
C PRO A 183 -6.38 -4.19 -7.93
N VAL A 184 -5.38 -3.43 -7.50
CA VAL A 184 -4.80 -2.34 -8.31
C VAL A 184 -4.10 -2.84 -9.58
N SER A 185 -3.72 -4.13 -9.61
CA SER A 185 -3.21 -4.80 -10.81
C SER A 185 -4.27 -5.00 -11.91
N LYS A 186 -5.56 -4.97 -11.56
CA LYS A 186 -6.66 -5.09 -12.52
C LYS A 186 -7.15 -3.73 -13.00
N VAL A 187 -7.40 -2.82 -12.07
CA VAL A 187 -7.83 -1.46 -12.36
C VAL A 187 -7.36 -0.52 -11.26
N THR A 188 -6.73 0.57 -11.64
CA THR A 188 -6.33 1.63 -10.72
C THR A 188 -6.39 2.98 -11.42
N GLY A 189 -6.82 4.00 -10.70
CA GLY A 189 -6.82 5.38 -11.18
C GLY A 189 -5.78 6.21 -10.43
N GLY A 190 -5.56 7.45 -10.86
CA GLY A 190 -4.75 8.39 -10.09
C GLY A 190 -4.56 9.72 -10.79
N THR A 191 -4.26 10.74 -10.01
CA THR A 191 -3.86 12.04 -10.56
C THR A 191 -2.47 11.94 -11.19
N GLY A 192 -2.22 12.68 -12.26
CA GLY A 192 -0.92 12.72 -12.90
C GLY A 192 0.21 13.20 -11.97
N PRO A 193 1.45 12.75 -12.20
CA PRO A 193 2.60 13.09 -11.37
C PRO A 193 2.91 14.59 -11.35
N ALA A 194 3.15 15.12 -10.16
CA ALA A 194 3.48 16.53 -9.95
C ALA A 194 4.83 16.93 -10.56
N HIS A 195 5.81 16.03 -10.58
CA HIS A 195 7.12 16.30 -11.16
C HIS A 195 7.10 16.48 -12.69
N CYS A 196 5.95 16.25 -13.33
CA CYS A 196 5.73 16.43 -14.77
C CYS A 196 4.70 17.53 -15.05
N ASP A 197 4.24 18.22 -14.00
CA ASP A 197 3.14 19.20 -14.04
C ASP A 197 1.82 18.63 -14.60
N TRP A 198 1.58 17.33 -14.39
CA TRP A 198 0.40 16.62 -14.90
C TRP A 198 -0.73 16.49 -13.88
N GLN A 199 -0.72 17.27 -12.79
CA GLN A 199 -1.73 17.12 -11.72
C GLN A 199 -3.17 17.45 -12.19
N LYS A 200 -3.36 18.04 -13.37
CA LYS A 200 -4.67 18.28 -13.97
C LYS A 200 -5.17 17.13 -14.86
N ALA A 201 -4.27 16.23 -15.26
CA ALA A 201 -4.62 15.00 -15.93
C ALA A 201 -4.94 13.91 -14.91
N HIS A 202 -5.79 12.97 -15.31
CA HIS A 202 -6.13 11.79 -14.53
C HIS A 202 -5.87 10.54 -15.35
N PHE A 203 -5.20 9.55 -14.76
CA PHE A 203 -4.82 8.32 -15.43
C PHE A 203 -5.63 7.15 -14.90
N LEU A 204 -5.97 6.22 -15.78
CA LEU A 204 -6.61 4.95 -15.47
C LEU A 204 -5.81 3.83 -16.12
N SER A 205 -5.28 2.92 -15.31
CA SER A 205 -4.60 1.72 -15.77
C SER A 205 -5.52 0.51 -15.66
N LEU A 206 -5.56 -0.30 -16.72
CA LEU A 206 -6.31 -1.56 -16.81
C LEU A 206 -5.37 -2.71 -17.14
N GLY A 207 -5.40 -3.75 -16.30
CA GLY A 207 -4.53 -4.92 -16.39
C GLY A 207 -3.07 -4.62 -16.03
N GLU A 208 -2.24 -5.66 -16.14
CA GLU A 208 -0.85 -5.65 -15.68
C GLU A 208 0.13 -6.11 -16.77
N GLY A 209 1.41 -5.80 -16.54
CA GLY A 209 2.52 -6.21 -17.41
C GLY A 209 2.34 -5.78 -18.87
N ARG A 210 2.66 -6.68 -19.81
CA ARG A 210 2.61 -6.41 -21.26
C ARG A 210 1.21 -6.20 -21.81
N ASN A 211 0.18 -6.58 -21.05
CA ASN A 211 -1.22 -6.42 -21.45
C ASN A 211 -1.87 -5.19 -20.79
N GLY A 212 -1.15 -4.53 -19.88
CA GLY A 212 -1.59 -3.32 -19.22
C GLY A 212 -1.82 -2.18 -20.22
N ARG A 213 -2.89 -1.43 -20.02
CA ARG A 213 -3.22 -0.26 -20.84
C ARG A 213 -3.54 0.91 -19.94
N THR A 214 -2.95 2.06 -20.25
CA THR A 214 -3.23 3.30 -19.56
C THR A 214 -4.08 4.22 -20.44
N TYR A 215 -5.07 4.84 -19.82
CA TYR A 215 -5.97 5.80 -20.42
C TYR A 215 -5.87 7.11 -19.64
N ALA A 216 -6.12 8.24 -20.29
CA ALA A 216 -6.01 9.53 -19.65
C ALA A 216 -7.22 10.42 -19.89
N ARG A 217 -7.65 11.08 -18.82
CA ARG A 217 -8.53 12.25 -18.83
C ARG A 217 -7.65 13.49 -18.84
N ASP A 218 -7.74 14.32 -19.86
CA ASP A 218 -6.92 15.53 -19.96
C ASP A 218 -7.76 16.72 -20.47
N PRO A 219 -8.64 17.28 -19.62
CA PRO A 219 -9.53 18.37 -20.01
C PRO A 219 -8.79 19.70 -20.25
N ASP A 220 -7.61 19.86 -19.63
CA ASP A 220 -6.80 21.08 -19.69
C ASP A 220 -5.67 21.00 -20.73
N GLY A 221 -5.47 19.85 -21.37
CA GLY A 221 -4.41 19.64 -22.36
C GLY A 221 -3.01 19.74 -21.76
N VAL A 222 -2.81 19.25 -20.53
CA VAL A 222 -1.49 19.30 -19.86
C VAL A 222 -0.55 18.19 -20.32
N LEU A 223 -1.07 17.17 -21.00
CA LEU A 223 -0.25 16.08 -21.53
C LEU A 223 0.44 16.49 -22.83
N PRO A 224 1.69 16.05 -23.09
CA PRO A 224 2.41 16.39 -24.31
C PRO A 224 1.68 15.96 -25.58
N ASP A 225 1.81 16.77 -26.63
CA ASP A 225 1.33 16.44 -27.96
C ASP A 225 1.81 15.05 -28.41
N GLY A 226 0.87 14.26 -28.92
CA GLY A 226 1.15 12.92 -29.41
C GLY A 226 1.17 11.83 -28.34
N MET A 227 1.11 12.15 -27.04
CA MET A 227 1.01 11.16 -25.96
C MET A 227 -0.29 10.35 -26.03
N LEU A 228 -1.39 11.00 -26.40
CA LEU A 228 -2.69 10.35 -26.54
C LEU A 228 -2.87 9.78 -27.95
N GLY A 229 -3.42 8.57 -28.03
CA GLY A 229 -3.75 7.90 -29.30
C GLY A 229 -4.74 8.70 -30.15
N VAL A 230 -5.65 9.38 -29.47
CA VAL A 230 -6.73 10.21 -29.99
C VAL A 230 -7.02 11.34 -28.98
N PRO A 231 -7.70 12.43 -29.35
CA PRO A 231 -8.06 13.48 -28.40
C PRO A 231 -8.98 12.98 -27.29
N TYR A 232 -8.86 13.60 -26.11
CA TYR A 232 -9.84 13.47 -25.03
C TYR A 232 -11.18 14.08 -25.45
N ASP A 233 -12.27 13.42 -25.07
CA ASP A 233 -13.64 13.89 -25.30
C ASP A 233 -14.41 13.88 -23.98
N GLY A 234 -14.71 15.08 -23.45
CA GLY A 234 -15.42 15.25 -22.18
C GLY A 234 -16.94 15.18 -22.30
N ASP A 235 -17.51 15.14 -23.51
CA ASP A 235 -18.95 15.09 -23.77
C ASP A 235 -19.25 14.03 -24.85
N ALA A 236 -18.70 12.84 -24.64
CA ALA A 236 -18.87 11.74 -25.55
C ALA A 236 -20.29 11.17 -25.48
N ARG A 237 -20.77 10.63 -26.60
CA ARG A 237 -21.92 9.73 -26.58
C ARG A 237 -21.44 8.31 -26.32
N MET A 238 -22.10 7.61 -25.40
CA MET A 238 -21.82 6.19 -25.17
C MET A 238 -22.03 5.39 -26.46
N PRO A 239 -21.01 4.64 -26.95
CA PRO A 239 -21.19 3.74 -28.08
C PRO A 239 -22.23 2.66 -27.81
N ALA A 240 -22.91 2.20 -28.85
CA ALA A 240 -23.96 1.18 -28.73
C ALA A 240 -23.42 -0.20 -28.33
N ASP A 241 -22.16 -0.48 -28.65
CA ASP A 241 -21.40 -1.70 -28.33
C ASP A 241 -20.62 -1.59 -27.01
N ALA A 242 -20.67 -0.43 -26.33
CA ALA A 242 -20.01 -0.28 -25.04
C ALA A 242 -20.68 -1.13 -23.96
N HIS A 243 -19.88 -1.86 -23.19
CA HIS A 243 -20.36 -2.71 -22.12
C HIS A 243 -19.84 -2.24 -20.77
N ASP A 244 -20.70 -2.30 -19.76
CA ASP A 244 -20.38 -1.97 -18.38
C ASP A 244 -19.46 -3.04 -17.80
N THR A 245 -18.26 -2.64 -17.38
CA THR A 245 -17.30 -3.59 -16.78
C THR A 245 -17.73 -4.02 -15.38
N GLY A 246 -18.62 -3.27 -14.75
CA GLY A 246 -18.94 -3.40 -13.34
C GLY A 246 -18.02 -2.61 -12.41
N TYR A 247 -16.90 -2.08 -12.90
CA TYR A 247 -15.97 -1.29 -12.08
C TYR A 247 -16.54 0.11 -11.78
N ARG A 248 -16.40 0.54 -10.53
CA ARG A 248 -16.90 1.79 -9.97
C ARG A 248 -15.82 2.51 -9.19
N TYR A 249 -15.84 3.83 -9.27
CA TYR A 249 -15.06 4.67 -8.37
C TYR A 249 -15.87 5.92 -8.06
N HIS A 250 -16.34 6.05 -6.81
CA HIS A 250 -17.40 6.98 -6.43
C HIS A 250 -18.59 6.89 -7.43
N GLU A 251 -18.92 7.99 -8.08
CA GLU A 251 -20.02 8.06 -9.05
C GLU A 251 -19.60 7.69 -10.48
N ARG A 252 -18.31 7.40 -10.71
CA ARG A 252 -17.77 7.01 -12.00
C ARG A 252 -18.02 5.53 -12.26
N ARG A 253 -18.41 5.20 -13.49
CA ARG A 253 -18.60 3.81 -13.96
C ARG A 253 -17.79 3.60 -15.23
N LEU A 254 -17.00 2.54 -15.26
CA LEU A 254 -16.16 2.22 -16.41
C LEU A 254 -16.90 1.34 -17.41
N TRP A 255 -16.80 1.71 -18.68
CA TRP A 255 -17.36 1.01 -19.83
C TRP A 255 -16.27 0.83 -20.89
N LEU A 256 -16.29 -0.32 -21.56
CA LEU A 256 -15.32 -0.68 -22.58
C LEU A 256 -16.01 -1.03 -23.89
N THR A 257 -15.28 -0.88 -24.98
CA THR A 257 -15.62 -1.40 -26.31
C THR A 257 -14.55 -2.41 -26.73
N ASP A 258 -14.77 -3.14 -27.82
CA ASP A 258 -13.75 -4.03 -28.37
C ASP A 258 -12.55 -3.24 -28.95
N ASP A 259 -12.77 -1.99 -29.39
CA ASP A 259 -11.70 -1.05 -29.71
C ASP A 259 -11.05 -0.52 -28.42
N PRO A 260 -9.75 -0.79 -28.18
CA PRO A 260 -9.06 -0.35 -26.99
C PRO A 260 -8.55 1.09 -27.08
N SER A 261 -8.86 1.84 -28.14
CA SER A 261 -8.39 3.23 -28.35
C SER A 261 -8.90 4.19 -27.27
N ARG A 262 -10.04 3.88 -26.65
CA ARG A 262 -10.68 4.67 -25.59
C ARG A 262 -11.30 3.75 -24.55
N VAL A 263 -11.47 4.28 -23.36
CA VAL A 263 -12.48 3.81 -22.42
C VAL A 263 -13.54 4.87 -22.22
N TYR A 264 -14.72 4.46 -21.79
CA TYR A 264 -15.83 5.36 -21.53
C TYR A 264 -16.12 5.39 -20.04
N VAL A 265 -16.11 6.57 -19.45
CA VAL A 265 -16.40 6.79 -18.04
C VAL A 265 -17.72 7.52 -17.93
N ARG A 266 -18.74 6.83 -17.44
CA ARG A 266 -20.03 7.43 -17.15
C ARG A 266 -20.00 8.10 -15.78
N THR A 267 -20.37 9.37 -15.74
CA THR A 267 -20.48 10.19 -14.54
C THR A 267 -21.93 10.68 -14.40
N PRO A 268 -22.31 11.39 -13.31
CA PRO A 268 -23.60 12.05 -13.24
C PRO A 268 -23.81 13.15 -14.29
N HIS A 269 -22.72 13.72 -14.82
CA HIS A 269 -22.76 14.86 -15.75
C HIS A 269 -22.74 14.46 -17.23
N GLY A 270 -22.45 13.20 -17.54
CA GLY A 270 -22.36 12.74 -18.92
C GLY A 270 -21.49 11.50 -19.06
N VAL A 271 -20.94 11.33 -20.25
CA VAL A 271 -19.97 10.28 -20.55
C VAL A 271 -18.71 10.95 -21.08
N GLU A 272 -17.58 10.60 -20.48
CA GLU A 272 -16.28 11.02 -20.97
C GLU A 272 -15.65 9.85 -21.73
N ALA A 273 -14.94 10.12 -22.82
CA ALA A 273 -14.12 9.13 -23.50
C ALA A 273 -12.64 9.43 -23.27
N TRP A 274 -12.00 8.56 -22.50
CA TRP A 274 -10.61 8.71 -22.10
C TRP A 274 -9.72 7.97 -23.11
N PRO A 275 -8.88 8.67 -23.88
CA PRO A 275 -8.00 8.05 -24.87
C PRO A 275 -6.91 7.20 -24.22
N ARG A 276 -6.51 6.16 -24.93
CA ARG A 276 -5.33 5.35 -24.58
C ARG A 276 -4.07 6.19 -24.71
N VAL A 277 -3.22 6.12 -23.69
CA VAL A 277 -1.85 6.64 -23.70
C VAL A 277 -0.99 5.72 -24.57
N LYS A 278 -0.20 6.29 -25.48
CA LYS A 278 0.69 5.52 -26.36
C LYS A 278 1.86 4.94 -25.56
N ASP A 279 2.28 3.75 -25.96
CA ASP A 279 3.42 3.07 -25.36
C ASP A 279 4.70 3.92 -25.55
N GLY A 280 5.60 3.88 -24.55
CA GLY A 280 6.87 4.62 -24.59
C GLY A 280 6.76 6.12 -24.25
N TYR A 281 5.56 6.62 -23.93
CA TYR A 281 5.40 7.94 -23.34
C TYR A 281 5.47 7.85 -21.81
N GLY A 282 6.33 8.68 -21.23
CA GLY A 282 6.48 8.86 -19.79
C GLY A 282 6.96 10.26 -19.51
N CYS A 283 7.06 10.61 -18.23
CA CYS A 283 7.70 11.84 -17.83
C CYS A 283 9.15 11.89 -18.33
N LYS A 284 9.56 13.05 -18.81
CA LYS A 284 10.92 13.30 -19.30
C LYS A 284 11.74 13.98 -18.23
#